data_AF-A0A7X7RRI6-F1
#
_entry.id   AF-A0A7X7RRI6-F1
#
_cell.length_a   1.000
_cell.length_b   1.000
_cell.length_c   1.000
_cell.angle_alpha   90.00
_cell.angle_beta   90.00
_cell.angle_gamma   90.00
#
_symmetry.space_group_name_H-M   'P 1'
#
loop_
_entity.id
_entity.type
_entity.pdbx_description
1 polymer ?
#
loop_
_entity_poly.entity_id
_entity_poly.type
_entity_poly.pdbx_seq_one_letter_code
_entity_poly.pdbx_strand_id
1 'polypeptide(L)'
;MKLKDITPLDRYIYSIAMNMEQPFSPTELLQAIHDDEREWKIGFIKYRCKKYRKQKMLKRIGIFRNVKYKCLVTQDDMENAIYEYSPIINVSNSSFFCGL
;
A
#
# COMPACT_ATOMS: atom_id res chain seq x y z
N MET A 1 14.04 0.11 -7.94
CA MET A 1 12.60 -0.01 -8.27
C MET A 1 11.95 1.37 -8.07
N LYS A 2 11.11 1.89 -8.97
CA LYS A 2 10.44 3.19 -8.75
C LYS A 2 9.10 2.97 -8.05
N LEU A 3 9.02 3.29 -6.76
CA LEU A 3 7.76 3.31 -6.00
C LEU A 3 7.12 4.70 -6.18
N LYS A 4 5.91 4.75 -6.74
CA LYS A 4 5.16 5.99 -6.98
C LYS A 4 3.98 6.09 -6.01
N ASP A 5 3.64 7.31 -5.60
CA ASP A 5 2.46 7.62 -4.78
C ASP A 5 2.36 6.83 -3.45
N ILE A 6 3.49 6.60 -2.79
CA ILE A 6 3.55 6.01 -1.44
C ILE A 6 3.34 7.13 -0.42
N THR A 7 2.22 7.10 0.30
CA THR A 7 1.94 8.09 1.34
C THR A 7 2.64 7.72 2.66
N PRO A 8 2.77 8.65 3.62
CA PRO A 8 3.27 8.32 4.96
C PRO A 8 2.47 7.19 5.63
N LEU A 9 1.15 7.15 5.37
CA LEU A 9 0.30 6.06 5.83
C LEU A 9 0.64 4.72 5.18
N ASP A 10 0.96 4.73 3.88
CA ASP A 10 1.40 3.51 3.20
C ASP A 10 2.68 2.96 3.83
N ARG A 11 3.63 3.85 4.19
CA ARG A 11 4.87 3.47 4.87
C ARG A 11 4.61 2.83 6.22
N TYR A 12 3.78 3.47 7.04
CA TYR A 12 3.43 2.97 8.36
C TYR A 12 2.77 1.57 8.30
N ILE A 13 1.80 1.37 7.40
CA ILE A 13 1.17 0.05 7.23
C ILE A 13 2.18 -0.97 6.72
N TYR A 14 3.04 -0.58 5.77
CA TYR A 14 4.03 -1.48 5.20
C TYR A 14 5.13 -1.85 6.20
N SER A 15 5.57 -0.93 7.07
CA SER A 15 6.55 -1.21 8.13
C SER A 15 6.01 -2.20 9.14
N ILE A 16 4.73 -2.10 9.51
CA ILE A 16 4.08 -3.13 10.33
C ILE A 16 4.11 -4.48 9.60
N ALA A 17 3.68 -4.51 8.34
CA ALA A 17 3.68 -5.73 7.54
C ALA A 17 5.07 -6.36 7.37
N MET A 18 6.15 -5.58 7.34
CA MET A 18 7.53 -6.09 7.26
C MET A 18 7.97 -6.79 8.55
N ASN A 19 7.52 -6.31 9.71
CA ASN A 19 7.88 -6.85 11.02
C ASN A 19 7.04 -8.08 11.43
N MET A 20 6.01 -8.42 10.64
CA MET A 20 5.18 -9.61 10.85
C MET A 20 5.85 -10.88 10.30
N GLU A 21 5.42 -12.03 10.83
CA GLU A 21 5.76 -13.33 10.24
C GLU A 21 5.21 -13.44 8.81
N GLN A 22 6.08 -13.86 7.88
CA GLN A 22 5.76 -13.94 6.45
C GLN A 22 5.48 -15.39 6.02
N PRO A 23 4.43 -15.66 5.22
CA PRO A 23 3.50 -14.70 4.64
C PRO A 23 2.27 -14.42 5.52
N PHE A 24 1.78 -13.19 5.49
CA PHE A 24 0.64 -12.72 6.29
C PHE A 24 -0.64 -12.54 5.45
N SER A 25 -1.78 -12.57 6.11
CA SER A 25 -3.11 -12.30 5.56
C SER A 25 -3.55 -10.86 5.86
N PRO A 26 -4.50 -10.28 5.10
CA PRO A 26 -5.06 -8.97 5.42
C PRO A 26 -5.68 -8.87 6.81
N THR A 27 -6.16 -9.99 7.37
CA THR A 27 -6.75 -10.02 8.72
C THR A 27 -5.66 -9.95 9.78
N GLU A 28 -4.58 -10.72 9.63
CA GLU A 28 -3.42 -10.64 10.53
C GLU A 28 -2.81 -9.23 10.51
N LEU A 29 -2.71 -8.60 9.32
CA LEU A 29 -2.22 -7.22 9.22
C LEU A 29 -3.17 -6.23 9.90
N LEU A 30 -4.49 -6.43 9.78
CA LEU A 30 -5.46 -5.58 10.46
C LEU A 30 -5.33 -5.70 11.98
N GLN A 31 -5.16 -6.91 12.51
CA GLN A 31 -4.95 -7.16 13.94
C GLN A 31 -3.70 -6.44 14.44
N ALA A 32 -2.57 -6.58 13.74
CA ALA A 32 -1.32 -5.91 14.10
C ALA A 32 -1.41 -4.36 14.08
N ILE A 33 -2.34 -3.79 13.32
CA ILE A 33 -2.58 -2.34 13.28
C ILE A 33 -3.54 -1.90 14.40
N HIS A 34 -4.49 -2.73 14.81
CA HIS A 34 -5.46 -2.39 15.86
C HIS A 34 -4.82 -2.19 17.23
N ASP A 35 -3.63 -2.72 17.45
CA ASP A 35 -2.84 -2.44 18.66
C ASP A 35 -2.39 -0.96 18.76
N ASP A 36 -2.62 -0.13 17.72
CA ASP A 36 -2.25 1.29 17.62
C ASP A 36 -3.46 2.26 17.72
N GLU A 37 -4.44 1.92 18.58
CA GLU A 37 -5.61 2.74 18.99
C GLU A 37 -6.60 3.19 17.91
N ARG A 38 -6.35 2.93 16.62
CA ARG A 38 -7.21 3.36 15.51
C ARG A 38 -8.15 2.24 15.05
N GLU A 39 -9.41 2.60 14.80
CA GLU A 39 -10.38 1.68 14.18
C GLU A 39 -10.21 1.62 12.65
N TRP A 40 -9.46 0.62 12.17
CA TRP A 40 -9.32 0.35 10.75
C TRP A 40 -10.36 -0.68 10.28
N LYS A 41 -10.85 -0.53 9.04
CA LYS A 41 -11.76 -1.50 8.42
C LYS A 41 -10.98 -2.50 7.57
N ILE A 42 -11.34 -3.78 7.63
CA ILE A 42 -10.74 -4.84 6.79
C ILE A 42 -10.78 -4.52 5.29
N GLY A 43 -11.81 -3.80 4.83
CA GLY A 43 -11.91 -3.34 3.44
C GLY A 43 -10.77 -2.41 3.04
N PHE A 44 -10.35 -1.53 3.95
CA PHE A 44 -9.24 -0.60 3.73
C PHE A 44 -7.89 -1.34 3.67
N ILE A 45 -7.66 -2.30 4.57
CA ILE A 45 -6.43 -3.12 4.55
C ILE A 45 -6.35 -3.95 3.27
N LYS A 46 -7.45 -4.57 2.85
CA LYS A 46 -7.53 -5.27 1.56
C LYS A 46 -7.21 -4.36 0.37
N TYR A 47 -7.71 -3.12 0.39
CA TYR A 47 -7.40 -2.11 -0.62
C TYR A 47 -5.89 -1.79 -0.65
N ARG A 48 -5.27 -1.56 0.52
CA ARG A 48 -3.82 -1.28 0.63
C ARG A 48 -2.98 -2.46 0.14
N CYS A 49 -3.28 -3.70 0.54
CA CYS A 49 -2.57 -4.87 0.03
C CYS A 49 -2.67 -5.00 -1.51
N LYS A 50 -3.83 -4.67 -2.10
CA LYS A 50 -4.01 -4.65 -3.55
C LYS A 50 -3.16 -3.55 -4.21
N LYS A 51 -3.08 -2.35 -3.60
CA LYS A 51 -2.24 -1.25 -4.04
C LYS A 51 -0.75 -1.66 -4.02
N TYR A 52 -0.27 -2.18 -2.90
CA TYR A 52 1.12 -2.63 -2.74
C TYR A 52 1.49 -3.74 -3.72
N ARG A 53 0.56 -4.67 -4.00
CA ARG A 53 0.76 -5.68 -5.04
C ARG A 53 0.96 -5.06 -6.42
N LYS A 54 0.15 -4.06 -6.80
CA LYS A 54 0.30 -3.36 -8.09
C LYS A 54 1.63 -2.61 -8.18
N GLN A 55 2.10 -2.08 -7.05
CA GLN A 55 3.39 -1.38 -6.93
C GLN A 55 4.59 -2.33 -6.75
N LYS A 56 4.38 -3.65 -6.89
CA LYS A 56 5.42 -4.69 -6.72
C LYS A 56 6.06 -4.71 -5.31
N MET A 57 5.36 -4.18 -4.31
CA MET A 57 5.78 -4.20 -2.91
C MET A 57 5.38 -5.49 -2.18
N LEU A 58 4.28 -6.12 -2.60
CA LEU A 58 3.82 -7.40 -2.06
C LEU A 58 3.70 -8.46 -3.15
N LYS A 59 4.13 -9.68 -2.84
CA LYS A 59 3.83 -10.88 -3.62
C LYS A 59 2.60 -11.56 -3.04
N ARG A 60 1.54 -11.74 -3.84
CA ARG A 60 0.37 -12.53 -3.44
C ARG A 60 0.71 -14.03 -3.47
N ILE A 61 0.35 -14.75 -2.42
CA ILE A 61 0.46 -16.19 -2.28
C ILE A 61 -0.93 -16.76 -2.01
N GLY A 62 -1.22 -17.93 -2.57
CA GLY A 62 -2.51 -18.62 -2.39
C GLY A 62 -3.60 -18.19 -3.38
N ILE A 63 -4.68 -18.96 -3.37
CA ILE A 63 -5.81 -18.85 -4.31
C ILE A 63 -7.10 -18.58 -3.53
N PHE A 64 -8.04 -17.86 -4.14
CA PHE A 64 -9.37 -17.58 -3.59
C PHE A 64 -9.38 -16.93 -2.21
N ARG A 65 -9.81 -17.66 -1.17
CA ARG A 65 -10.06 -17.16 0.19
C ARG A 65 -8.80 -17.15 1.07
N ASN A 66 -7.81 -17.98 0.75
CA ASN A 66 -6.57 -18.09 1.51
C ASN A 66 -5.47 -17.20 0.91
N VAL A 67 -5.79 -15.92 0.73
CA VAL A 67 -4.83 -14.95 0.19
C VAL A 67 -3.88 -14.52 1.28
N LYS A 68 -2.61 -14.83 1.08
CA LYS A 68 -1.51 -14.29 1.88
C LYS A 68 -0.62 -13.39 1.02
N TYR A 69 0.21 -12.61 1.66
CA TYR A 69 1.14 -11.69 1.03
C TYR A 69 2.53 -11.86 1.65
N LYS A 70 3.55 -11.69 0.82
CA LYS A 70 4.95 -11.62 1.23
C LYS A 70 5.52 -10.26 0.86
N CYS A 71 6.18 -9.57 1.80
CA CYS A 71 6.92 -8.34 1.51
C CYS A 71 8.08 -8.62 0.54
N LEU A 72 8.23 -7.75 -0.46
CA LEU A 72 9.30 -7.82 -1.48
C LEU A 72 10.32 -6.69 -1.36
N VAL A 73 9.98 -5.65 -0.59
CA VAL A 73 10.71 -4.39 -0.52
C VAL A 73 11.29 -4.30 0.87
N THR A 74 12.57 -3.98 0.95
CA THR A 74 13.26 -3.78 2.22
C THR A 74 13.00 -2.38 2.76
N GLN A 75 13.38 -2.14 4.02
CA GLN A 75 13.36 -0.80 4.60
C GLN A 75 14.23 0.18 3.77
N ASP A 76 15.42 -0.25 3.34
CA ASP A 76 16.31 0.55 2.50
C ASP A 76 15.67 0.90 1.15
N ASP A 77 14.94 -0.04 0.54
CA ASP A 77 14.21 0.23 -0.71
C ASP A 77 13.07 1.25 -0.50
N MET A 78 12.43 1.23 0.68
CA MET A 78 11.42 2.22 1.07
C MET A 78 12.04 3.61 1.29
N GLU A 79 13.23 3.70 1.87
CA GLU A 79 13.94 4.97 2.08
C GLU A 79 14.46 5.57 0.78
N ASN A 80 14.99 4.73 -0.11
CA ASN A 80 15.51 5.13 -1.42
C ASN A 80 14.42 5.34 -2.49
N ALA A 81 13.16 5.06 -2.17
CA ALA A 81 12.04 5.34 -3.05
C ALA A 81 11.91 6.84 -3.31
N ILE A 82 12.34 7.28 -4.50
CA ILE A 82 12.20 8.67 -4.97
C ILE A 82 10.72 9.06 -4.91
N TYR A 83 10.37 9.90 -3.95
CA TYR A 83 9.03 10.47 -3.80
C TYR A 83 8.75 11.45 -4.92
N GLU A 84 8.20 10.97 -6.02
CA GLU A 84 7.43 11.84 -6.91
C GLU A 84 6.12 12.16 -6.18
N TYR A 85 6.14 13.19 -5.31
CA TYR A 85 4.92 13.86 -4.90
C TYR A 85 4.38 14.52 -6.17
N SER A 86 3.44 13.87 -6.85
CA SER A 86 2.72 14.48 -7.95
C SER A 86 2.15 15.80 -7.41
N PRO A 87 2.57 16.98 -7.92
CA PRO A 87 2.02 18.24 -7.44
C PRO A 87 0.50 18.17 -7.60
N ILE A 88 -0.20 18.77 -6.63
CA ILE A 88 -1.66 18.89 -6.64
C ILE A 88 -2.07 19.30 -8.05
N ILE A 89 -2.86 18.46 -8.73
CA ILE A 89 -3.39 18.78 -10.04
C ILE A 89 -4.14 20.10 -9.87
N ASN A 90 -3.58 21.17 -10.43
CA ASN A 90 -4.22 22.47 -10.38
C ASN A 90 -5.43 22.38 -11.31
N VAL A 91 -6.61 22.16 -10.71
CA VAL A 91 -7.89 21.99 -11.41
C VAL A 91 -8.29 23.27 -12.18
N SER A 92 -7.53 24.37 -12.04
CA SER A 92 -7.72 25.59 -12.82
C SER A 92 -7.30 25.47 -14.28
N ASN A 93 -6.55 24.42 -14.68
CA ASN A 93 -6.09 24.23 -16.06
C ASN A 93 -6.75 23.04 -16.78
N SER A 94 -7.81 22.43 -16.22
CA SER A 94 -8.63 21.51 -17.02
C SER A 94 -9.51 22.32 -17.96
N SER A 95 -8.96 22.71 -19.11
CA SER A 95 -9.77 22.91 -20.31
C SER A 95 -10.42 21.56 -20.61
N PHE A 96 -11.63 21.36 -20.07
CA PHE A 96 -12.59 20.42 -20.63
C PHE A 96 -12.81 20.84 -22.08
N PHE A 97 -12.02 20.25 -22.99
CA PHE A 97 -12.40 20.21 -24.38
C PHE A 97 -13.62 19.31 -24.47
N CYS A 98 -14.78 19.96 -24.56
CA CYS A 98 -15.90 19.44 -25.33
C CYS A 98 -15.43 19.19 -26.77
N GLY A 99 -15.83 18.05 -27.33
CA GLY A 99 -15.68 17.67 -28.74
C GLY A 99 -15.38 16.18 -28.81
N LEU A 100 -16.22 15.30 -29.35
CA LEU A 100 -17.37 15.42 -30.25
C LEU A 100 -18.39 14.33 -29.89
#